data_AF-A0A0D0AM30-F1
#
_entry.id   AF-A0A0D0AM30-F1
#
_cell.length_a   1.000
_cell.length_b   1.000
_cell.length_c   1.000
_cell.angle_alpha   90.00
_cell.angle_beta   90.00
_cell.angle_gamma   90.00
#
_symmetry.space_group_name_H-M   'P 1'
#
loop_
_entity.id
_entity.type
_entity.pdbx_description
1 polymer ?
#
loop_
_entity_poly.entity_id
_entity_poly.type
_entity_poly.pdbx_seq_one_letter_code
_entity_poly.pdbx_strand_id
1 'polypeptide(L)'
;HTICLWDSGFGVPCGAYISVSDLSKHLWMHGVNGPAKSVITCAWGGCGRAPMKRESVVRHVEEVHLQVKYLCDQCNASFSRRSSRNAHVVKSHPHT
;
A
#
# COMPACT_ATOMS: atom_id res chain seq x y z
N HIS A 1 -12.60 -4.28 2.43
CA HIS A 1 -12.32 -3.19 3.39
C HIS A 1 -11.42 -3.73 4.48
N THR A 2 -10.35 -3.03 4.82
CA THR A 2 -9.35 -3.46 5.81
C THR A 2 -9.40 -2.50 6.99
N ILE A 3 -9.22 -3.01 8.21
CA ILE A 3 -9.14 -2.18 9.42
C ILE A 3 -7.72 -1.61 9.52
N CYS A 4 -7.61 -0.29 9.67
CA CYS A 4 -6.32 0.37 9.87
C CYS A 4 -5.77 0.07 11.26
N LEU A 5 -4.60 -0.58 11.32
CA LEU A 5 -3.91 -0.88 12.58
C LEU A 5 -2.75 0.08 12.85
N TRP A 6 -2.76 1.27 12.23
CA TRP A 6 -1.74 2.27 12.49
C TRP A 6 -1.81 2.72 13.95
N ASP A 7 -0.69 2.62 14.67
CA ASP A 7 -0.52 3.08 16.05
C ASP A 7 0.56 4.15 16.08
N SER A 8 0.19 5.37 16.45
CA SER A 8 1.11 6.51 16.55
C SER A 8 2.02 6.46 17.79
N GLY A 9 2.08 5.32 18.49
CA GLY A 9 2.96 5.08 19.62
C GLY A 9 2.26 5.10 20.99
N PHE A 10 0.93 5.07 21.02
CA PHE A 10 0.13 5.09 22.24
C PHE A 10 -0.42 3.70 22.62
N GLY A 11 -0.11 2.66 21.83
CA GLY A 11 -0.61 1.31 22.05
C GLY A 11 -2.07 1.13 21.64
N VAL A 12 -2.65 2.09 20.92
CA VAL A 12 -4.04 2.07 20.46
C VAL A 12 -4.08 2.20 18.93
N PRO A 13 -4.51 1.17 18.21
CA PRO A 13 -4.60 1.22 16.76
C PRO A 13 -5.78 2.09 16.28
N CYS A 14 -5.64 2.70 15.10
CA CYS A 14 -6.62 3.60 14.50
C CYS A 14 -8.05 3.03 14.39
N GLY A 15 -8.20 1.76 14.01
CA GLY A 15 -9.49 1.06 13.96
C GLY A 15 -10.43 1.47 12.81
N ALA A 16 -10.07 2.45 11.98
CA ALA A 16 -10.89 2.89 10.86
C ALA A 16 -10.95 1.84 9.73
N TYR A 17 -12.12 1.70 9.10
CA TYR A 17 -12.25 0.92 7.86
C TYR A 17 -11.71 1.73 6.69
N ILE A 18 -10.79 1.15 5.94
CA ILE A 18 -10.16 1.80 4.80
C ILE A 18 -10.21 0.94 3.53
N SER A 19 -10.09 1.63 2.41
CA SER A 19 -10.02 1.09 1.05
C SER A 19 -8.69 1.49 0.41
N VAL A 20 -8.35 0.86 -0.71
CA VAL A 20 -7.16 1.24 -1.51
C VAL A 20 -7.29 2.63 -2.12
N SER A 21 -8.51 3.06 -2.46
CA SER A 21 -8.75 4.37 -3.08
C SER A 21 -8.56 5.53 -2.09
N ASP A 22 -8.84 5.29 -0.81
CA ASP A 22 -8.78 6.32 0.23
C ASP A 22 -7.48 6.28 1.05
N LEU A 23 -6.69 5.21 0.92
CA LEU A 23 -5.51 4.94 1.75
C LEU A 23 -4.55 6.14 1.82
N SER A 24 -4.17 6.71 0.68
CA SER A 24 -3.19 7.81 0.65
C SER A 24 -3.65 9.00 1.49
N LYS A 25 -4.93 9.38 1.37
CA LYS A 25 -5.53 10.48 2.14
C LYS A 25 -5.72 10.09 3.59
N HIS A 26 -6.11 8.84 3.85
CA HIS A 26 -6.27 8.33 5.20
C HIS A 26 -4.95 8.40 5.99
N LEU A 27 -3.84 7.96 5.39
CA LEU A 27 -2.52 7.96 6.04
C LEU A 27 -2.02 9.38 6.35
N TRP A 28 -2.56 10.43 5.72
CA TRP A 28 -2.21 11.81 6.09
C TRP A 28 -2.58 12.15 7.53
N MET A 29 -3.65 11.55 8.05
CA MET A 29 -4.05 11.73 9.46
C MET A 29 -3.02 11.13 10.42
N HIS A 30 -2.19 10.21 9.94
CA HIS A 30 -1.08 9.58 10.67
C HIS A 30 0.27 10.26 10.40
N GLY A 31 0.27 11.48 9.88
CA GLY A 31 1.50 12.23 9.57
C GLY A 31 2.21 11.77 8.30
N VAL A 32 1.60 10.91 7.48
CA VAL A 32 2.14 10.47 6.19
C VAL A 32 1.82 11.49 5.08
N ASN A 33 1.98 12.80 5.37
CA ASN A 33 1.57 13.92 4.51
C ASN A 33 2.71 14.89 4.13
N GLY A 34 3.97 14.53 4.39
CA GLY A 34 5.14 15.37 4.11
C GLY A 34 5.67 15.33 2.65
N PRO A 35 6.75 16.08 2.37
CA PRO A 35 7.47 16.01 1.10
C PRO A 35 7.87 14.58 0.72
N ALA A 36 8.06 14.30 -0.58
CA ALA A 36 8.41 12.95 -1.03
C ALA A 36 9.71 12.38 -0.43
N LYS A 37 10.61 13.27 0.00
CA LYS A 37 11.88 12.94 0.65
C LYS A 37 11.74 12.59 2.14
N SER A 38 10.60 12.84 2.76
CA SER A 38 10.37 12.49 4.17
C SER A 38 10.52 10.98 4.35
N VAL A 39 11.33 10.60 5.34
CA VAL A 39 11.54 9.22 5.76
C VAL A 39 10.54 8.91 6.86
N ILE A 40 9.76 7.86 6.65
CA ILE A 40 8.64 7.47 7.49
C ILE A 40 8.78 5.99 7.84
N THR A 41 8.55 5.66 9.10
CA THR A 41 8.46 4.29 9.60
C THR A 41 7.00 3.85 9.56
N CYS A 42 6.74 2.64 9.06
CA CYS A 42 5.40 2.07 9.08
C CYS A 42 5.04 1.67 10.51
N ALA A 43 4.03 2.31 11.10
CA ALA A 43 3.58 2.03 12.46
C ALA A 43 2.33 1.13 12.49
N TRP A 44 2.12 0.35 11.43
CA TRP A 44 0.99 -0.56 11.32
C TRP A 44 1.19 -1.78 12.22
N GLY A 45 0.48 -1.86 13.35
CA GLY A 45 0.46 -3.04 14.23
C GLY A 45 1.85 -3.57 14.60
N GLY A 46 2.85 -2.70 14.79
CA GLY A 46 4.22 -3.11 15.07
C GLY A 46 4.97 -3.76 13.90
N CYS A 47 4.63 -3.44 12.64
CA CYS A 47 5.20 -4.02 11.41
C CYS A 47 6.75 -4.14 11.39
N GLY A 48 7.46 -3.21 12.04
CA GLY A 48 8.93 -3.29 12.20
C GLY A 48 9.72 -3.11 10.92
N ARG A 49 9.10 -2.67 9.82
CA ARG A 49 9.80 -2.43 8.55
C ARG A 49 10.73 -1.22 8.68
N ALA A 50 11.96 -1.36 8.15
CA ALA A 50 12.93 -0.26 8.16
C ALA A 50 12.37 1.02 7.50
N PRO A 51 12.78 2.23 7.97
CA PRO A 51 12.24 3.49 7.49
C PRO A 51 12.39 3.64 5.98
N MET A 52 11.40 4.26 5.33
CA MET A 52 11.37 4.41 3.87
C MET A 52 10.78 5.76 3.46
N LYS A 53 10.94 6.13 2.18
CA LYS A 53 10.32 7.35 1.65
C LYS A 53 8.80 7.28 1.78
N ARG A 54 8.14 8.42 2.00
CA ARG A 54 6.67 8.52 2.11
C ARG A 54 5.91 7.76 1.01
N GLU A 55 6.31 7.91 -0.26
CA GLU A 55 5.67 7.21 -1.38
C GLU A 55 5.83 5.68 -1.29
N SER A 56 6.95 5.23 -0.72
CA SER A 56 7.20 3.82 -0.47
C SER A 56 6.36 3.30 0.69
N VAL A 57 6.04 4.12 1.70
CA VAL A 57 5.14 3.71 2.80
C VAL A 57 3.73 3.44 2.29
N VAL A 58 3.17 4.35 1.49
CA VAL A 58 1.81 4.16 0.91
C VAL A 58 1.76 2.84 0.15
N ARG A 59 2.71 2.63 -0.77
CA ARG A 59 2.81 1.38 -1.54
C ARG A 59 3.02 0.16 -0.64
N HIS A 60 3.89 0.26 0.36
CA HIS A 60 4.12 -0.83 1.32
C HIS A 60 2.84 -1.24 2.03
N VAL A 61 2.03 -0.27 2.47
CA VAL A 61 0.75 -0.54 3.14
C VAL A 61 -0.24 -1.23 2.20
N GLU A 62 -0.34 -0.81 0.94
CA GLU A 62 -1.14 -1.51 -0.07
C GLU A 62 -0.70 -2.97 -0.27
N GLU A 63 0.60 -3.18 -0.47
CA GLU A 63 1.15 -4.50 -0.80
C GLU A 63 1.10 -5.48 0.38
N VAL A 64 1.39 -5.00 1.60
CA VAL A 64 1.63 -5.85 2.77
C VAL A 64 0.39 -5.94 3.67
N HIS A 65 -0.26 -4.81 3.95
CA HIS A 65 -1.33 -4.77 4.96
C HIS A 65 -2.72 -4.88 4.34
N LEU A 66 -2.93 -4.28 3.16
CA LEU A 66 -4.18 -4.45 2.41
C LEU A 66 -4.12 -5.65 1.45
N GLN A 67 -2.93 -6.23 1.25
CA GLN A 67 -2.67 -7.38 0.38
C GLN A 67 -3.24 -7.20 -1.03
N VAL A 68 -3.16 -5.98 -1.57
CA VAL A 68 -3.73 -5.64 -2.87
C VAL A 68 -3.14 -6.53 -3.96
N LYS A 69 -4.01 -7.12 -4.77
CA LYS A 69 -3.65 -7.90 -5.95
C LYS A 69 -4.21 -7.23 -7.20
N TYR A 70 -3.36 -7.13 -8.20
CA TYR A 70 -3.70 -6.68 -9.54
C TYR A 70 -3.79 -7.90 -10.42
N LEU A 71 -5.00 -8.29 -10.78
CA LEU A 71 -5.26 -9.43 -11.66
C LEU A 71 -5.02 -9.02 -13.11
N CYS A 72 -4.45 -9.95 -13.88
CA CYS A 72 -4.56 -9.87 -15.32
C CYS A 72 -6.01 -10.15 -15.73
N ASP A 73 -6.49 -9.40 -16.71
CA ASP A 73 -7.82 -9.53 -17.31
C ASP A 73 -7.86 -10.60 -18.41
N GLN A 74 -6.69 -11.05 -18.88
CA GLN A 74 -6.52 -12.00 -19.99
C GLN A 74 -6.07 -13.39 -19.52
N CYS A 75 -5.62 -13.51 -18.27
CA CYS A 75 -5.23 -14.78 -17.67
C CYS A 75 -5.35 -14.73 -16.14
N ASN A 76 -5.12 -15.87 -15.47
CA ASN A 76 -5.27 -15.98 -14.01
C ASN A 76 -4.05 -15.48 -13.21
N ALA A 77 -3.14 -14.73 -13.83
CA ALA A 77 -1.95 -14.19 -13.17
C ALA A 77 -2.33 -13.05 -12.22
N SER A 78 -1.69 -13.02 -11.04
CA SER A 78 -1.87 -11.95 -10.05
C SER A 78 -0.54 -11.31 -9.69
N PHE A 79 -0.56 -9.99 -9.48
CA PHE A 79 0.62 -9.20 -9.20
C PHE A 79 0.40 -8.33 -7.96
N SER A 80 1.46 -8.04 -7.20
CA SER A 80 1.39 -7.10 -6.08
C SER A 80 1.37 -5.63 -6.54
N ARG A 81 1.70 -5.36 -7.81
CA ARG A 81 1.80 -3.99 -8.36
C ARG A 81 1.15 -3.86 -9.72
N ARG A 82 0.49 -2.72 -9.96
CA ARG A 82 -0.11 -2.37 -11.24
C ARG A 82 0.89 -2.36 -12.39
N SER A 83 2.07 -1.77 -12.18
CA SER A 83 3.13 -1.71 -13.20
C SER A 83 3.61 -3.10 -13.60
N SER A 84 3.73 -4.02 -12.63
CA SER A 84 4.10 -5.41 -12.91
C SER A 84 3.02 -6.14 -13.72
N ARG A 85 1.73 -5.95 -13.40
CA ARG A 85 0.62 -6.47 -14.21
C ARG A 85 0.65 -5.91 -15.63
N ASN A 86 0.83 -4.60 -15.77
CA ASN A 86 0.84 -3.95 -17.09
C ASN A 86 2.01 -4.44 -17.96
N ALA A 87 3.21 -4.54 -17.37
CA ALA A 87 4.38 -5.10 -18.07
C ALA A 87 4.16 -6.56 -18.48
N HIS A 88 3.48 -7.34 -17.63
CA HIS A 88 3.08 -8.70 -17.99
C HIS A 88 2.11 -8.71 -19.18
N VAL A 89 1.07 -7.87 -19.20
CA VAL A 89 0.12 -7.79 -20.31
C VAL A 89 0.84 -7.47 -21.63
N VAL A 90 1.71 -6.45 -21.64
CA VAL A 90 2.47 -6.08 -22.86
C VAL A 90 3.33 -7.24 -23.37
N LYS A 91 3.92 -8.05 -22.48
CA LYS A 91 4.82 -9.14 -22.85
C LYS A 91 4.10 -10.45 -23.19
N SER A 92 3.06 -10.80 -22.45
CA SER A 92 2.38 -12.10 -22.51
C SER A 92 1.09 -12.05 -23.33
N HIS A 93 0.51 -10.86 -23.52
CA HIS A 93 -0.71 -10.61 -24.27
C HIS A 93 -0.52 -9.43 -25.27
N PRO A 94 0.44 -9.51 -26.21
CA PRO A 94 0.80 -8.39 -27.10
C PRO A 94 -0.25 -8.03 -28.18
N HIS A 95 -1.33 -8.81 -28.33
CA HIS A 95 -2.36 -8.64 -29.36
C HIS A 95 -3.78 -8.42 -28.79
N THR A 96 -3.88 -7.93 -27.56
CA THR A 96 -5.16 -7.52 -26.94
C THR A 96 -5.39 -6.03 -27.10
#